data_AF-A0AB94IVY2-F1
#
_entry.id   AF-A0AB94IVY2-F1
#
_cell.length_a   1.000
_cell.length_b   1.000
_cell.length_c   1.000
_cell.angle_alpha   90.00
_cell.angle_beta   90.00
_cell.angle_gamma   90.00
#
_symmetry.space_group_name_H-M   'P 1'
#
loop_
_entity.id
_entity.type
_entity.pdbx_description
1 polymer ?
#
loop_
_entity_poly.entity_id
_entity_poly.type
_entity_poly.pdbx_seq_one_letter_code
_entity_poly.pdbx_strand_id
1 'polypeptide(L)'
;MTELLNTFCRGRNIQLLWQPELETIPDRIAEGFVPIEMAEGTKSFVDFRCLDHHNDYSHLPSACVTALKFYGTLGSDSPVRLMVNHTDADCVLTGVTLLGLLPRKLLERLNPEVGVLDTDPLSVDFGDLLYGNAIRLWKVGMMSTKKSGWSWLYGMQLFLDIFNHFTYYEGKTGELEERERARREKAFQDYDKAVTGPSGKVLLVAPSTVKGYDVQFFRQRAFPATSLEGWRHWCVVSHVRKVGNVMLSCPNKEVAERAFGSGGLKNVFPRLPEIEGKEWGGREAVGGSPRGIVVPAELLGSILTILEDSLLTKEGV
;
A
#
# COMPACT_ATOMS: atom_id res chain seq x y z
N MET A 1 -20.53 6.78 3.02
CA MET A 1 -21.89 6.50 3.54
C MET A 1 -21.78 5.19 4.29
N THR A 2 -22.20 5.17 5.55
CA THR A 2 -22.15 3.98 6.39
C THR A 2 -23.12 2.93 5.86
N GLU A 3 -22.69 1.68 5.74
CA GLU A 3 -23.55 0.56 5.33
C GLU A 3 -23.45 -0.59 6.34
N LEU A 4 -24.58 -1.15 6.74
CA LEU A 4 -24.61 -2.41 7.50
C LEU A 4 -25.17 -3.50 6.59
N LEU A 5 -24.30 -4.43 6.18
CA LEU A 5 -24.63 -5.51 5.26
C LEU A 5 -24.72 -6.82 6.04
N ASN A 6 -25.75 -7.62 5.75
CA ASN A 6 -25.88 -8.98 6.28
C ASN A 6 -25.90 -9.95 5.09
N THR A 7 -25.04 -10.94 5.10
CA THR A 7 -24.90 -11.89 3.98
C THR A 7 -24.38 -13.24 4.45
N PHE A 8 -24.31 -14.20 3.52
CA PHE A 8 -23.65 -15.48 3.72
C PHE A 8 -22.48 -15.66 2.76
N CYS A 9 -21.37 -16.17 3.26
CA CYS A 9 -20.19 -16.54 2.48
C CYS A 9 -19.73 -17.94 2.89
N ARG A 10 -19.80 -18.92 1.98
CA ARG A 10 -19.40 -20.32 2.23
C ARG A 10 -19.95 -20.90 3.55
N GLY A 11 -21.23 -20.65 3.82
CA GLY A 11 -21.90 -21.13 5.03
C GLY A 11 -21.63 -20.31 6.29
N ARG A 12 -20.87 -19.20 6.22
CA ARG A 12 -20.69 -18.25 7.33
C ARG A 12 -21.69 -17.10 7.20
N ASN A 13 -22.44 -16.82 8.24
CA ASN A 13 -23.26 -15.60 8.35
C ASN A 13 -22.34 -14.43 8.73
N ILE A 14 -22.32 -13.40 7.89
CA ILE A 14 -21.44 -12.24 8.03
C ILE A 14 -22.30 -10.99 8.13
N GLN A 15 -22.02 -10.21 9.17
CA GLN A 15 -22.48 -8.85 9.33
C GLN A 15 -21.29 -7.90 9.13
N LEU A 16 -21.29 -7.15 8.03
CA LEU A 16 -20.23 -6.21 7.68
C LEU A 16 -20.70 -4.78 7.88
N LEU A 17 -20.01 -4.04 8.74
CA LEU A 17 -20.18 -2.60 8.90
C LEU A 17 -19.12 -1.86 8.07
N TRP A 18 -19.56 -1.20 7.02
CA TRP A 18 -18.74 -0.43 6.10
C TRP A 18 -18.72 1.05 6.47
N GLN A 19 -17.52 1.64 6.54
CA GLN A 19 -17.27 3.06 6.83
C GLN A 19 -18.13 3.57 7.99
N PRO A 20 -18.00 3.00 9.20
CA PRO A 20 -18.68 3.50 10.39
C PRO A 20 -18.34 4.96 10.66
N GLU A 21 -19.26 5.67 11.30
CA GLU A 21 -19.00 7.01 11.82
C GLU A 21 -17.95 6.92 12.93
N LEU A 22 -16.96 7.82 12.88
CA LEU A 22 -15.75 7.79 13.71
C LEU A 22 -16.06 7.66 15.20
N GLU A 23 -17.06 8.42 15.66
CA GLU A 23 -17.50 8.51 17.05
C GLU A 23 -18.12 7.20 17.54
N THR A 24 -18.66 6.39 16.62
CA THR A 24 -19.35 5.14 16.95
C THR A 24 -18.43 3.92 16.98
N ILE A 25 -17.22 4.03 16.41
CA ILE A 25 -16.30 2.88 16.26
C ILE A 25 -16.02 2.17 17.60
N PRO A 26 -15.70 2.87 18.71
CA PRO A 26 -15.45 2.21 19.99
C PRO A 26 -16.65 1.39 20.50
N ASP A 27 -17.86 1.93 20.36
CA ASP A 27 -19.09 1.25 20.76
C ASP A 27 -19.33 0.00 19.90
N ARG A 28 -19.06 0.08 18.59
CA ARG A 28 -19.16 -1.08 17.68
C ARG A 28 -18.16 -2.18 18.05
N ILE A 29 -16.94 -1.83 18.46
CA ILE A 29 -15.98 -2.80 18.99
C ILE A 29 -16.54 -3.48 20.25
N ALA A 30 -17.12 -2.71 21.17
CA ALA A 30 -17.74 -3.24 22.38
C ALA A 30 -18.95 -4.15 22.10
N GLU A 31 -19.70 -3.89 21.03
CA GLU A 31 -20.78 -4.76 20.51
C GLU A 31 -20.27 -6.04 19.82
N GLY A 32 -18.95 -6.20 19.69
CA GLY A 32 -18.29 -7.38 19.14
C GLY A 32 -17.98 -7.30 17.64
N PHE A 33 -18.05 -6.12 17.01
CA PHE A 33 -17.50 -5.94 15.66
C PHE A 33 -15.97 -6.01 15.70
N VAL A 34 -15.39 -6.88 14.87
CA VAL A 34 -13.94 -6.98 14.70
C VAL A 34 -13.48 -5.89 13.72
N PRO A 35 -12.68 -4.90 14.17
CA PRO A 35 -12.08 -3.92 13.27
C PRO A 35 -10.95 -4.56 12.47
N ILE A 36 -10.98 -4.39 11.15
CA ILE A 36 -9.90 -4.80 10.25
C ILE A 36 -9.38 -3.54 9.55
N GLU A 37 -8.11 -3.23 9.80
CA GLU A 37 -7.41 -2.05 9.27
C GLU A 37 -8.20 -0.76 9.45
N MET A 38 -8.84 -0.63 10.61
CA MET A 38 -9.70 0.50 10.92
C MET A 38 -8.85 1.68 11.40
N ALA A 39 -8.27 2.41 10.45
CA ALA A 39 -7.56 3.65 10.71
C ALA A 39 -8.29 4.83 10.06
N GLU A 40 -8.51 5.90 10.83
CA GLU A 40 -9.10 7.15 10.37
C GLU A 40 -8.28 8.34 10.88
N GLY A 41 -7.72 9.11 9.94
CA GLY A 41 -6.78 10.18 10.27
C GLY A 41 -5.53 9.63 10.97
N THR A 42 -5.24 10.15 12.16
CA THR A 42 -4.10 9.74 13.00
C THR A 42 -4.44 8.68 14.04
N LYS A 43 -5.68 8.17 14.04
CA LYS A 43 -6.16 7.19 15.02
C LYS A 43 -6.39 5.83 14.38
N SER A 44 -5.96 4.81 15.10
CA SER A 44 -6.22 3.41 14.79
C SER A 44 -7.18 2.83 15.82
N PHE A 45 -8.17 2.09 15.35
CA PHE A 45 -9.19 1.46 16.18
C PHE A 45 -9.01 -0.05 16.10
N VAL A 46 -8.59 -0.66 17.20
CA VAL A 46 -8.32 -2.09 17.27
C VAL A 46 -9.01 -2.71 18.48
N ASP A 47 -9.27 -4.01 18.39
CA ASP A 47 -9.56 -4.86 19.54
C ASP A 47 -8.28 -5.57 20.00
N PHE A 48 -8.41 -6.59 20.85
CA PHE A 48 -7.28 -7.38 21.36
C PHE A 48 -6.45 -8.09 20.25
N ARG A 49 -6.96 -8.18 19.01
CA ARG A 49 -6.28 -8.84 17.89
C ARG A 49 -5.26 -7.92 17.22
N CYS A 50 -5.35 -6.61 17.43
CA CYS A 50 -4.47 -5.60 16.85
C CYS A 50 -4.34 -5.73 15.31
N LEU A 51 -5.46 -5.88 14.61
CA LEU A 51 -5.53 -6.05 13.15
C LEU A 51 -5.41 -4.71 12.41
N ASP A 52 -4.32 -4.00 12.66
CA ASP A 52 -3.98 -2.76 11.98
C ASP A 52 -2.45 -2.58 11.98
N HIS A 53 -1.95 -1.81 11.02
CA HIS A 53 -0.54 -1.47 10.90
C HIS A 53 -0.35 0.01 10.47
N HIS A 54 -1.34 0.85 10.81
CA HIS A 54 -1.29 2.29 10.67
C HIS A 54 -0.99 2.96 12.02
N ASN A 55 -0.61 4.25 11.99
CA ASN A 55 -0.40 5.08 13.19
C ASN A 55 0.48 4.40 14.26
N ASP A 56 -0.01 4.30 15.50
CA ASP A 56 0.68 3.67 16.62
C ASP A 56 1.00 2.18 16.39
N TYR A 57 0.30 1.54 15.45
CA TYR A 57 0.46 0.14 15.07
C TYR A 57 1.39 -0.05 13.86
N SER A 58 1.97 1.02 13.30
CA SER A 58 2.86 0.95 12.13
C SER A 58 4.12 0.10 12.27
N HIS A 59 4.47 -0.28 13.50
CA HIS A 59 5.55 -1.20 13.80
C HIS A 59 5.14 -2.69 13.67
N LEU A 60 3.84 -2.98 13.55
CA LEU A 60 3.33 -4.33 13.39
C LEU A 60 3.41 -4.79 11.92
N PRO A 61 3.42 -6.12 11.69
CA PRO A 61 3.18 -6.67 10.36
C PRO A 61 1.81 -6.24 9.82
N SER A 62 1.60 -6.38 8.52
CA SER A 62 0.29 -6.14 7.89
C SER A 62 -0.83 -6.95 8.58
N ALA A 63 -2.06 -6.47 8.46
CA ALA A 63 -3.20 -7.07 9.16
C ALA A 63 -3.42 -8.52 8.76
N CYS A 64 -3.23 -8.89 7.48
CA CYS A 64 -3.45 -10.26 7.05
C CYS A 64 -2.39 -11.22 7.64
N VAL A 65 -1.15 -10.76 7.79
CA VAL A 65 -0.10 -11.56 8.46
C VAL A 65 -0.43 -11.72 9.94
N THR A 66 -0.86 -10.66 10.62
CA THR A 66 -1.29 -10.71 12.02
C THR A 66 -2.49 -11.66 12.22
N ALA A 67 -3.43 -11.68 11.27
CA ALA A 67 -4.63 -12.51 11.28
C ALA A 67 -4.35 -14.02 11.28
N LEU A 68 -3.17 -14.48 10.82
CA LEU A 68 -2.81 -15.90 10.83
C LEU A 68 -2.83 -16.51 12.25
N LYS A 69 -2.55 -15.71 13.28
CA LYS A 69 -2.65 -16.10 14.70
C LYS A 69 -4.09 -16.45 15.10
N PHE A 70 -5.06 -15.90 14.39
CA PHE A 70 -6.49 -16.02 14.63
C PHE A 70 -7.21 -16.78 13.50
N TYR A 71 -6.48 -17.56 12.71
CA TYR A 71 -7.02 -18.31 11.58
C TYR A 71 -8.26 -19.12 11.97
N GLY A 72 -9.37 -18.89 11.24
CA GLY A 72 -10.63 -19.63 11.41
C GLY A 72 -11.29 -19.47 12.78
N THR A 73 -10.85 -18.51 13.60
CA THR A 73 -11.45 -18.26 14.92
C THR A 73 -12.80 -17.57 14.83
N LEU A 74 -13.11 -16.91 13.70
CA LEU A 74 -14.42 -16.32 13.46
C LEU A 74 -15.31 -17.33 12.70
N GLY A 75 -16.51 -17.59 13.23
CA GLY A 75 -17.52 -18.43 12.57
C GLY A 75 -18.15 -19.51 13.44
N SER A 76 -17.73 -19.66 14.70
CA SER A 76 -18.44 -20.45 15.72
C SER A 76 -19.65 -19.70 16.29
N ASP A 77 -19.51 -18.40 16.52
CA ASP A 77 -20.60 -17.51 16.92
C ASP A 77 -21.12 -16.75 15.70
N SER A 78 -22.42 -16.87 15.43
CA SER A 78 -23.09 -16.30 14.26
C SER A 78 -24.09 -15.20 14.68
N PRO A 79 -24.12 -14.04 14.01
CA PRO A 79 -23.29 -13.66 12.85
C PRO A 79 -21.87 -13.24 13.25
N VAL A 80 -20.90 -13.50 12.37
CA VAL A 80 -19.58 -12.88 12.50
C VAL A 80 -19.69 -11.40 12.17
N ARG A 81 -19.32 -10.54 13.11
CA ARG A 81 -19.39 -9.08 12.96
C ARG A 81 -18.02 -8.53 12.58
N LEU A 82 -17.91 -7.92 11.41
CA LEU A 82 -16.68 -7.31 10.89
C LEU A 82 -16.93 -5.83 10.59
N MET A 83 -15.93 -4.97 10.78
CA MET A 83 -15.99 -3.59 10.30
C MET A 83 -14.73 -3.19 9.53
N VAL A 84 -14.93 -2.45 8.45
CA VAL A 84 -13.87 -2.01 7.52
C VAL A 84 -14.24 -0.64 6.92
N ASN A 85 -13.25 0.14 6.49
CA ASN A 85 -13.46 1.45 5.86
C ASN A 85 -12.86 1.57 4.44
N HIS A 86 -12.17 0.54 3.96
CA HIS A 86 -11.59 0.46 2.62
C HIS A 86 -11.56 -0.97 2.06
N THR A 87 -11.08 -1.12 0.83
CA THR A 87 -11.05 -2.41 0.13
C THR A 87 -9.76 -2.57 -0.65
N ASP A 88 -8.73 -3.06 0.02
CA ASP A 88 -7.50 -3.54 -0.61
C ASP A 88 -7.26 -5.02 -0.26
N ALA A 89 -6.13 -5.54 -0.74
CA ALA A 89 -5.82 -6.95 -0.63
C ALA A 89 -5.52 -7.37 0.83
N ASP A 90 -4.85 -6.54 1.63
CA ASP A 90 -4.51 -6.86 3.03
C ASP A 90 -5.79 -6.91 3.88
N CYS A 91 -6.64 -5.89 3.74
CA CYS A 91 -7.90 -5.76 4.47
C CYS A 91 -8.86 -6.93 4.17
N VAL A 92 -9.02 -7.26 2.89
CA VAL A 92 -9.94 -8.33 2.48
C VAL A 92 -9.37 -9.71 2.83
N LEU A 93 -8.08 -9.95 2.61
CA LEU A 93 -7.44 -11.23 2.93
C LEU A 93 -7.42 -11.50 4.44
N THR A 94 -7.34 -10.45 5.26
CA THR A 94 -7.53 -10.54 6.71
C THR A 94 -8.87 -11.18 7.05
N GLY A 95 -9.98 -10.71 6.46
CA GLY A 95 -11.30 -11.30 6.64
C GLY A 95 -11.38 -12.77 6.21
N VAL A 96 -10.82 -13.10 5.05
CA VAL A 96 -10.70 -14.49 4.54
C VAL A 96 -9.96 -15.40 5.53
N THR A 97 -8.89 -14.87 6.14
CA THR A 97 -8.04 -15.59 7.09
C THR A 97 -8.75 -15.84 8.42
N LEU A 98 -9.37 -14.81 8.99
CA LEU A 98 -10.10 -14.90 10.27
C LEU A 98 -11.28 -15.88 10.18
N LEU A 99 -11.97 -15.91 9.05
CA LEU A 99 -13.08 -16.80 8.78
C LEU A 99 -12.64 -18.22 8.36
N GLY A 100 -11.35 -18.43 8.09
CA GLY A 100 -10.79 -19.71 7.68
C GLY A 100 -11.32 -20.23 6.35
N LEU A 101 -11.57 -19.33 5.39
CA LEU A 101 -12.27 -19.67 4.13
C LEU A 101 -11.36 -20.29 3.06
N LEU A 102 -10.05 -20.19 3.24
CA LEU A 102 -9.00 -20.84 2.44
C LEU A 102 -8.13 -21.73 3.34
N PRO A 103 -7.47 -22.78 2.78
CA PRO A 103 -6.62 -23.66 3.58
C PRO A 103 -5.50 -22.90 4.30
N ARG A 104 -5.29 -23.18 5.59
CA ARG A 104 -4.25 -22.54 6.41
C ARG A 104 -2.86 -22.54 5.76
N LYS A 105 -2.41 -23.69 5.22
CA LYS A 105 -1.10 -23.81 4.55
C LYS A 105 -0.94 -22.87 3.35
N LEU A 106 -2.03 -22.57 2.65
CA LEU A 106 -2.04 -21.60 1.56
C LEU A 106 -1.88 -20.18 2.11
N LEU A 107 -2.68 -19.81 3.12
CA LEU A 107 -2.65 -18.49 3.76
C LEU A 107 -1.31 -18.18 4.44
N GLU A 108 -0.67 -19.18 5.06
CA GLU A 108 0.68 -19.02 5.66
C GLU A 108 1.74 -18.60 4.64
N ARG A 109 1.52 -18.84 3.34
CA ARG A 109 2.39 -18.41 2.25
C ARG A 109 1.87 -17.16 1.53
N LEU A 110 0.56 -17.03 1.36
CA LEU A 110 -0.06 -15.92 0.66
C LEU A 110 -0.06 -14.61 1.47
N ASN A 111 -0.36 -14.68 2.77
CA ASN A 111 -0.48 -13.49 3.61
C ASN A 111 0.84 -12.70 3.68
N PRO A 112 2.03 -13.32 3.83
CA PRO A 112 3.29 -12.58 3.76
C PRO A 112 3.50 -11.82 2.43
N GLU A 113 3.12 -12.42 1.29
CA GLU A 113 3.27 -11.78 -0.02
C GLU A 113 2.30 -10.62 -0.23
N VAL A 114 1.06 -10.75 0.25
CA VAL A 114 0.10 -9.64 0.24
C VAL A 114 0.52 -8.54 1.22
N GLY A 115 0.99 -8.92 2.41
CA GLY A 115 1.42 -7.98 3.44
C GLY A 115 2.65 -7.16 3.06
N VAL A 116 3.62 -7.75 2.35
CA VAL A 116 4.78 -6.99 1.85
C VAL A 116 4.36 -6.00 0.75
N LEU A 117 3.38 -6.35 -0.09
CA LEU A 117 2.87 -5.44 -1.12
C LEU A 117 2.14 -4.23 -0.54
N ASP A 118 1.68 -4.32 0.71
CA ASP A 118 1.04 -3.23 1.42
C ASP A 118 2.03 -2.39 2.25
N THR A 119 2.93 -3.07 2.96
CA THR A 119 3.94 -2.43 3.83
C THR A 119 5.16 -1.89 3.10
N ASP A 120 5.55 -2.50 1.99
CA ASP A 120 6.64 -2.07 1.09
C ASP A 120 6.19 -2.15 -0.39
N PRO A 121 5.24 -1.29 -0.80
CA PRO A 121 4.66 -1.35 -2.15
C PRO A 121 5.65 -0.96 -3.25
N LEU A 122 6.87 -0.53 -2.92
CA LEU A 122 7.83 0.06 -3.85
C LEU A 122 8.94 -0.89 -4.26
N SER A 123 9.36 -1.79 -3.36
CA SER A 123 10.48 -2.70 -3.63
C SER A 123 10.08 -4.06 -4.20
N VAL A 124 8.79 -4.41 -4.17
CA VAL A 124 8.34 -5.76 -4.50
C VAL A 124 8.07 -5.91 -6.00
N ASP A 125 8.80 -6.82 -6.66
CA ASP A 125 8.46 -7.32 -7.99
C ASP A 125 7.46 -8.48 -7.85
N PHE A 126 6.30 -8.36 -8.49
CA PHE A 126 5.31 -9.44 -8.50
C PHE A 126 5.83 -10.73 -9.17
N GLY A 127 6.81 -10.63 -10.07
CA GLY A 127 7.43 -11.78 -10.71
C GLY A 127 8.21 -12.67 -9.75
N ASP A 128 8.65 -12.12 -8.62
CA ASP A 128 9.43 -12.83 -7.60
C ASP A 128 8.53 -13.51 -6.53
N LEU A 129 7.22 -13.24 -6.57
CA LEU A 129 6.23 -13.77 -5.62
C LEU A 129 5.61 -15.08 -6.13
N LEU A 130 5.47 -16.08 -5.25
CA LEU A 130 4.84 -17.37 -5.55
C LEU A 130 3.40 -17.21 -6.06
N TYR A 131 2.64 -16.28 -5.47
CA TYR A 131 1.26 -15.99 -5.85
C TYR A 131 1.10 -14.63 -6.53
N GLY A 132 2.19 -14.05 -7.06
CA GLY A 132 2.17 -12.72 -7.68
C GLY A 132 1.10 -12.56 -8.75
N ASN A 133 0.92 -13.55 -9.62
CA ASN A 133 -0.12 -13.52 -10.65
C ASN A 133 -1.54 -13.58 -10.07
N ALA A 134 -1.78 -14.38 -9.02
CA ALA A 134 -3.08 -14.42 -8.34
C ALA A 134 -3.41 -13.07 -7.69
N ILE A 135 -2.44 -12.45 -7.03
CA ILE A 135 -2.61 -11.12 -6.41
C ILE A 135 -2.88 -10.06 -7.48
N ARG A 136 -2.22 -10.12 -8.63
CA ARG A 136 -2.46 -9.20 -9.77
C ARG A 136 -3.84 -9.38 -10.37
N LEU A 137 -4.30 -10.62 -10.55
CA LEU A 137 -5.66 -10.92 -11.00
C LEU A 137 -6.70 -10.34 -10.05
N TRP A 138 -6.48 -10.52 -8.74
CA TRP A 138 -7.35 -9.92 -7.72
C TRP A 138 -7.38 -8.40 -7.85
N LYS A 139 -6.22 -7.74 -7.91
CA LYS A 139 -6.13 -6.27 -8.05
C LYS A 139 -6.87 -5.78 -9.31
N VAL A 140 -6.73 -6.47 -10.44
CA VAL A 140 -7.42 -6.11 -11.69
C VAL A 140 -8.93 -6.32 -11.60
N GLY A 141 -9.39 -7.42 -11.01
CA GLY A 141 -10.82 -7.64 -10.76
C GLY A 141 -11.44 -6.58 -9.86
N MET A 142 -10.65 -6.00 -8.94
CA MET A 142 -11.09 -4.95 -8.04
C MET A 142 -11.05 -3.54 -8.64
N MET A 143 -10.33 -3.29 -9.74
CA MET A 143 -10.09 -1.93 -10.29
C MET A 143 -11.37 -1.13 -10.59
N SER A 144 -12.45 -1.80 -11.01
CA SER A 144 -13.71 -1.15 -11.41
C SER A 144 -14.78 -1.19 -10.33
N THR A 145 -14.45 -1.69 -9.14
CA THR A 145 -15.42 -1.82 -8.04
C THR A 145 -15.73 -0.46 -7.41
N LYS A 146 -16.98 -0.27 -6.98
CA LYS A 146 -17.40 0.95 -6.29
C LYS A 146 -16.86 0.95 -4.86
N LYS A 147 -16.76 2.12 -4.22
CA LYS A 147 -16.42 2.18 -2.78
C LYS A 147 -17.65 1.85 -1.93
N SER A 148 -17.84 0.58 -1.58
CA SER A 148 -18.94 0.10 -0.73
C SER A 148 -18.58 -1.21 -0.02
N GLY A 149 -19.35 -1.59 1.01
CA GLY A 149 -19.17 -2.86 1.71
C GLY A 149 -19.38 -4.07 0.79
N TRP A 150 -20.21 -3.92 -0.25
CA TRP A 150 -20.40 -4.94 -1.29
C TRP A 150 -19.12 -5.24 -2.07
N SER A 151 -18.27 -4.25 -2.29
CA SER A 151 -16.98 -4.46 -2.96
C SER A 151 -16.00 -5.23 -2.06
N TRP A 152 -16.03 -5.01 -0.75
CA TRP A 152 -15.24 -5.81 0.19
C TRP A 152 -15.68 -7.29 0.18
N LEU A 153 -16.99 -7.54 0.23
CA LEU A 153 -17.56 -8.89 0.11
C LEU A 153 -17.25 -9.54 -1.24
N TYR A 154 -17.32 -8.78 -2.34
CA TYR A 154 -16.91 -9.24 -3.67
C TYR A 154 -15.42 -9.59 -3.70
N GLY A 155 -14.56 -8.76 -3.11
CA GLY A 155 -13.13 -9.02 -2.99
C GLY A 155 -12.84 -10.34 -2.26
N MET A 156 -13.59 -10.66 -1.21
CA MET A 156 -13.48 -11.96 -0.55
C MET A 156 -13.84 -13.10 -1.51
N GLN A 157 -14.98 -12.99 -2.20
CA GLN A 157 -15.39 -14.01 -3.18
C GLN A 157 -14.34 -14.18 -4.28
N LEU A 158 -13.73 -13.09 -4.74
CA LEU A 158 -12.70 -13.12 -5.76
C LEU A 158 -11.42 -13.84 -5.27
N PHE A 159 -11.00 -13.65 -4.01
CA PHE A 159 -9.92 -14.47 -3.44
C PHE A 159 -10.28 -15.96 -3.44
N LEU A 160 -11.51 -16.28 -3.01
CA LEU A 160 -11.96 -17.66 -3.00
C LEU A 160 -11.99 -18.25 -4.41
N ASP A 161 -12.51 -17.52 -5.39
CA ASP A 161 -12.59 -18.00 -6.76
C ASP A 161 -11.21 -18.21 -7.37
N ILE A 162 -10.32 -17.21 -7.30
CA ILE A 162 -8.95 -17.28 -7.83
C ILE A 162 -8.19 -18.47 -7.26
N PHE A 163 -8.27 -18.72 -5.94
CA PHE A 163 -7.49 -19.79 -5.31
C PHE A 163 -8.12 -21.18 -5.37
N ASN A 164 -9.42 -21.30 -5.69
CA ASN A 164 -10.04 -22.61 -5.94
C ASN A 164 -10.10 -22.97 -7.43
N HIS A 165 -10.04 -21.97 -8.30
CA HIS A 165 -10.22 -22.13 -9.74
C HIS A 165 -9.17 -21.35 -10.55
N PHE A 166 -7.92 -21.33 -10.08
CA PHE A 166 -6.84 -20.56 -10.71
C PHE A 166 -6.68 -20.87 -12.21
N THR A 167 -6.91 -22.12 -12.62
CA THR A 167 -6.82 -22.55 -14.02
C THR A 167 -7.81 -21.83 -14.94
N TYR A 168 -8.93 -21.30 -14.43
CA TYR A 168 -9.88 -20.50 -15.23
C TYR A 168 -9.30 -19.16 -15.68
N TYR A 169 -8.22 -18.72 -15.01
CA TYR A 169 -7.51 -17.49 -15.31
C TYR A 169 -6.26 -17.74 -16.16
N GLU A 170 -6.02 -18.97 -16.63
CA GLU A 170 -4.99 -19.26 -17.61
C GLU A 170 -5.21 -18.41 -18.87
N GLY A 171 -4.15 -17.79 -19.37
CA GLY A 171 -4.20 -16.82 -20.48
C GLY A 171 -4.48 -15.37 -20.06
N LYS A 172 -5.19 -15.13 -18.95
CA LYS A 172 -5.32 -13.76 -18.39
C LYS A 172 -4.05 -13.25 -17.76
N THR A 173 -3.19 -14.14 -17.28
CA THR A 173 -1.84 -13.79 -16.79
C THR A 173 -0.94 -13.22 -17.90
N GLY A 174 -1.06 -13.68 -19.15
CA GLY A 174 -0.32 -13.13 -20.29
C GLY A 174 -0.69 -11.68 -20.59
N GLU A 175 -1.99 -11.35 -20.60
CA GLU A 175 -2.46 -9.97 -20.74
C GLU A 175 -1.92 -9.07 -19.61
N LEU A 176 -1.80 -9.61 -18.39
CA LEU A 176 -1.22 -8.88 -17.27
C LEU A 176 0.27 -8.60 -17.52
N GLU A 177 1.04 -9.60 -17.94
CA GLU A 177 2.47 -9.45 -18.26
C GLU A 177 2.70 -8.41 -19.36
N GLU A 178 1.90 -8.42 -20.43
CA GLU A 178 1.98 -7.40 -21.49
C GLU A 178 1.69 -5.99 -20.96
N ARG A 179 0.65 -5.83 -20.13
CA ARG A 179 0.34 -4.54 -19.49
C ARG A 179 1.47 -4.06 -18.58
N GLU A 180 2.09 -4.97 -17.84
CA GLU A 180 3.21 -4.66 -16.96
C GLU A 180 4.47 -4.30 -17.74
N ARG A 181 4.74 -4.98 -18.86
CA ARG A 181 5.81 -4.62 -19.79
C ARG A 181 5.58 -3.22 -20.37
N ALA A 182 4.38 -2.94 -20.86
CA ALA A 182 4.01 -1.62 -21.38
C ALA A 182 4.10 -0.53 -20.31
N ARG A 183 3.72 -0.84 -19.05
CA ARG A 183 3.91 0.07 -17.91
C ARG A 183 5.40 0.35 -17.69
N ARG A 184 6.26 -0.68 -17.64
CA ARG A 184 7.71 -0.53 -17.43
C ARG A 184 8.35 0.29 -18.55
N GLU A 185 8.01 0.01 -19.81
CA GLU A 185 8.47 0.80 -20.97
C GLU A 185 8.09 2.28 -20.81
N LYS A 186 6.87 2.56 -20.39
CA LYS A 186 6.42 3.93 -20.14
C LYS A 186 7.10 4.56 -18.92
N ALA A 187 7.38 3.78 -17.88
CA ALA A 187 8.15 4.25 -16.73
C ALA A 187 9.60 4.61 -17.11
N PHE A 188 10.23 3.86 -18.04
CA PHE A 188 11.51 4.24 -18.63
C PHE A 188 11.42 5.52 -19.46
N GLN A 189 10.38 5.69 -20.27
CA GLN A 189 10.15 6.94 -21.02
C GLN A 189 9.96 8.16 -20.10
N ASP A 190 9.28 7.97 -18.96
CA ASP A 190 9.13 9.01 -17.93
C ASP A 190 10.47 9.27 -17.23
N TYR A 191 11.27 8.23 -16.98
CA TYR A 191 12.62 8.32 -16.42
C TYR A 191 13.59 9.10 -17.34
N ASP A 192 13.57 8.85 -18.64
CA ASP A 192 14.46 9.53 -19.60
C ASP A 192 14.21 11.04 -19.69
N LYS A 193 13.02 11.49 -19.31
CA LYS A 193 12.63 12.91 -19.26
C LYS A 193 12.74 13.51 -17.86
N ALA A 194 13.12 12.71 -16.86
CA ALA A 194 13.19 13.13 -15.49
C ALA A 194 14.36 14.10 -15.26
N VAL A 195 14.18 15.00 -14.29
CA VAL A 195 15.22 15.94 -13.87
C VAL A 195 15.95 15.33 -12.68
N THR A 196 17.26 15.15 -12.81
CA THR A 196 18.09 14.70 -11.68
C THR A 196 18.59 15.92 -10.91
N GLY A 197 18.50 15.90 -9.58
CA GLY A 197 19.06 16.95 -8.74
C GLY A 197 20.60 16.93 -8.71
N PRO A 198 21.24 17.95 -8.11
CA PRO A 198 22.69 18.16 -8.23
C PRO A 198 23.55 17.02 -7.70
N SER A 199 23.12 16.30 -6.66
CA SER A 199 23.86 15.14 -6.13
C SER A 199 23.77 13.89 -7.02
N GLY A 200 22.87 13.89 -7.99
CA GLY A 200 22.51 12.68 -8.72
C GLY A 200 21.55 11.75 -7.97
N LYS A 201 21.25 12.02 -6.68
CA LYS A 201 20.57 11.08 -5.79
C LYS A 201 19.07 11.32 -5.67
N VAL A 202 18.59 12.51 -5.98
CA VAL A 202 17.14 12.80 -6.05
C VAL A 202 16.70 12.89 -7.51
N LEU A 203 15.63 12.21 -7.86
CA LEU A 203 15.07 12.19 -9.22
C LEU A 203 13.66 12.79 -9.23
N LEU A 204 13.43 13.80 -10.05
CA LEU A 204 12.11 14.40 -10.28
C LEU A 204 11.50 13.88 -11.59
N VAL A 205 10.42 13.10 -11.47
CA VAL A 205 9.62 12.59 -12.59
C VAL A 205 8.33 13.39 -12.69
N ALA A 206 8.31 14.34 -13.64
CA ALA A 206 7.19 15.25 -13.85
C ALA A 206 6.95 15.51 -15.36
N PRO A 207 5.81 15.08 -15.93
CA PRO A 207 4.76 14.28 -15.30
C PRO A 207 5.15 12.80 -15.14
N SER A 208 4.78 12.19 -14.02
CA SER A 208 4.74 10.74 -13.83
C SER A 208 3.42 10.21 -14.39
N THR A 209 3.49 9.44 -15.48
CA THR A 209 2.32 8.94 -16.21
C THR A 209 1.87 7.55 -15.78
N VAL A 210 2.78 6.81 -15.15
CA VAL A 210 2.57 5.47 -14.59
C VAL A 210 3.34 5.33 -13.27
N LYS A 211 2.93 4.38 -12.42
CA LYS A 211 3.78 3.97 -11.28
C LYS A 211 5.08 3.42 -11.88
N GLY A 212 6.24 3.94 -11.45
CA GLY A 212 7.54 3.59 -12.04
C GLY A 212 8.67 3.37 -11.05
N TYR A 213 8.40 3.32 -9.74
CA TYR A 213 9.43 3.24 -8.70
C TYR A 213 10.37 2.03 -8.83
N ASP A 214 9.87 0.90 -9.33
CA ASP A 214 10.63 -0.31 -9.63
C ASP A 214 11.74 -0.07 -10.69
N VAL A 215 11.56 0.95 -11.54
CA VAL A 215 12.50 1.38 -12.57
C VAL A 215 13.27 2.62 -12.12
N GLN A 216 12.57 3.60 -11.56
CA GLN A 216 13.06 4.97 -11.35
C GLN A 216 14.14 5.08 -10.27
N PHE A 217 14.18 4.17 -9.30
CA PHE A 217 15.30 4.11 -8.34
C PHE A 217 16.60 3.57 -8.97
N PHE A 218 16.46 2.79 -10.05
CA PHE A 218 17.55 2.13 -10.78
C PHE A 218 18.43 1.26 -9.87
N ARG A 219 17.94 0.04 -9.59
CA ARG A 219 18.57 -0.94 -8.68
C ARG A 219 19.94 -1.42 -9.18
N GLN A 220 20.95 -1.34 -8.32
CA GLN A 220 22.30 -1.87 -8.54
C GLN A 220 22.51 -3.21 -7.82
N ARG A 221 22.17 -4.32 -8.49
CA ARG A 221 22.15 -5.68 -7.89
C ARG A 221 23.46 -6.16 -7.24
N ALA A 222 24.60 -5.53 -7.54
CA ALA A 222 25.89 -5.83 -6.93
C ALA A 222 25.97 -5.49 -5.43
N PHE A 223 25.10 -4.62 -4.92
CA PHE A 223 25.07 -4.19 -3.51
C PHE A 223 23.75 -4.60 -2.83
N PRO A 224 23.68 -4.67 -1.48
CA PRO A 224 22.44 -4.96 -0.76
C PRO A 224 21.32 -3.96 -1.08
N ALA A 225 20.06 -4.40 -1.07
CA ALA A 225 18.91 -3.53 -1.31
C ALA A 225 18.71 -2.49 -0.18
N THR A 226 19.25 -2.74 1.01
CA THR A 226 19.18 -1.85 2.18
C THR A 226 20.33 -0.84 2.25
N SER A 227 21.23 -0.81 1.27
CA SER A 227 22.37 0.12 1.20
C SER A 227 22.15 1.22 0.16
N LEU A 228 22.80 2.37 0.34
CA LEU A 228 22.69 3.51 -0.57
C LEU A 228 23.28 3.20 -1.96
N GLU A 229 24.37 2.42 -2.00
CA GLU A 229 25.05 1.96 -3.21
C GLU A 229 24.17 1.00 -4.02
N GLY A 230 23.19 0.36 -3.36
CA GLY A 230 22.19 -0.47 -4.00
C GLY A 230 21.30 0.27 -5.00
N TRP A 231 21.37 1.60 -5.08
CA TRP A 231 20.46 2.42 -5.87
C TRP A 231 21.18 3.61 -6.49
N ARG A 232 20.84 3.93 -7.74
CA ARG A 232 21.34 5.17 -8.38
C ARG A 232 20.70 6.40 -7.74
N HIS A 233 19.39 6.34 -7.54
CA HIS A 233 18.59 7.41 -6.94
C HIS A 233 18.04 6.92 -5.61
N TRP A 234 18.25 7.71 -4.56
CA TRP A 234 17.83 7.40 -3.20
C TRP A 234 16.44 7.93 -2.90
N CYS A 235 16.01 8.97 -3.62
CA CYS A 235 14.66 9.50 -3.53
C CYS A 235 14.10 9.85 -4.90
N VAL A 236 12.83 9.51 -5.14
CA VAL A 236 12.08 9.85 -6.34
C VAL A 236 10.91 10.75 -5.96
N VAL A 237 10.81 11.89 -6.62
CA VAL A 237 9.67 12.81 -6.60
C VAL A 237 8.83 12.53 -7.84
N SER A 238 7.61 12.03 -7.65
CA SER A 238 6.68 11.74 -8.74
C SER A 238 5.50 12.72 -8.72
N HIS A 239 5.39 13.57 -9.74
CA HIS A 239 4.20 14.41 -9.96
C HIS A 239 3.20 13.62 -10.81
N VAL A 240 2.17 13.06 -10.18
CA VAL A 240 1.27 12.08 -10.80
C VAL A 240 0.28 12.78 -11.73
N ARG A 241 0.45 12.59 -13.04
CA ARG A 241 -0.31 13.31 -14.09
C ARG A 241 -1.83 13.26 -13.91
N LYS A 242 -2.36 12.11 -13.48
CA LYS A 242 -3.80 11.87 -13.44
C LYS A 242 -4.52 12.68 -12.37
N VAL A 243 -3.86 12.91 -11.23
CA VAL A 243 -4.48 13.50 -10.03
C VAL A 243 -3.78 14.77 -9.57
N GLY A 244 -2.61 15.09 -10.13
CA GLY A 244 -1.84 16.28 -9.81
C GLY A 244 -1.17 16.26 -8.43
N ASN A 245 -1.21 15.14 -7.70
CA ASN A 245 -0.52 15.01 -6.42
C ASN A 245 0.97 14.73 -6.64
N VAL A 246 1.77 15.01 -5.62
CA VAL A 246 3.19 14.65 -5.60
C VAL A 246 3.42 13.55 -4.58
N MET A 247 4.17 12.53 -4.97
CA MET A 247 4.65 11.49 -4.06
C MET A 247 6.15 11.53 -3.94
N LEU A 248 6.64 11.43 -2.71
CA LEU A 248 8.05 11.29 -2.35
C LEU A 248 8.29 9.85 -1.94
N SER A 249 9.36 9.25 -2.44
CA SER A 249 9.60 7.83 -2.21
C SER A 249 11.07 7.53 -2.17
N CYS A 250 11.49 6.70 -1.23
CA CYS A 250 12.78 6.04 -1.18
C CYS A 250 12.58 4.54 -1.45
N PRO A 251 13.62 3.79 -1.83
CA PRO A 251 13.51 2.35 -2.05
C PRO A 251 12.94 1.59 -0.84
N ASN A 252 13.47 1.85 0.36
CA ASN A 252 12.99 1.26 1.61
C ASN A 252 13.35 2.15 2.81
N LYS A 253 12.93 1.71 4.01
CA LYS A 253 13.17 2.43 5.27
C LYS A 253 14.66 2.62 5.54
N GLU A 254 15.48 1.59 5.35
CA GLU A 254 16.92 1.64 5.64
C GLU A 254 17.63 2.67 4.74
N VAL A 255 17.28 2.70 3.45
CA VAL A 255 17.81 3.70 2.51
C VAL A 255 17.33 5.10 2.89
N ALA A 256 16.06 5.26 3.27
CA ALA A 256 15.53 6.55 3.68
C ALA A 256 16.22 7.09 4.95
N GLU A 257 16.42 6.24 5.96
CA GLU A 257 17.09 6.63 7.20
C GLU A 257 18.59 6.93 6.99
N ARG A 258 19.26 6.20 6.09
CA ARG A 258 20.65 6.51 5.70
C ARG A 258 20.75 7.82 4.92
N ALA A 259 19.77 8.13 4.07
CA ALA A 259 19.78 9.33 3.24
C ALA A 259 19.39 10.60 4.03
N PHE A 260 18.39 10.52 4.91
CA PHE A 260 17.75 11.67 5.56
C PHE A 260 17.81 11.64 7.10
N GLY A 261 18.49 10.67 7.69
CA GLY A 261 18.62 10.49 9.15
C GLY A 261 17.51 9.64 9.75
N SER A 262 17.62 9.35 11.06
CA SER A 262 16.61 8.59 11.80
C SER A 262 15.21 9.16 11.59
N GLY A 263 14.25 8.32 11.18
CA GLY A 263 12.90 8.76 10.76
C GLY A 263 12.73 9.06 9.26
N GLY A 264 13.82 9.05 8.47
CA GLY A 264 13.80 9.16 7.01
C GLY A 264 13.12 10.44 6.50
N LEU A 265 12.18 10.29 5.57
CA LEU A 265 11.41 11.39 4.97
C LEU A 265 10.59 12.19 5.98
N LYS A 266 10.33 11.69 7.19
CA LYS A 266 9.69 12.47 8.26
C LYS A 266 10.50 13.71 8.63
N ASN A 267 11.81 13.69 8.41
CA ASN A 267 12.68 14.86 8.59
C ASN A 267 12.57 15.88 7.45
N VAL A 268 12.00 15.47 6.31
CA VAL A 268 11.84 16.31 5.11
C VAL A 268 10.47 16.97 5.09
N PHE A 269 9.39 16.26 5.46
CA PHE A 269 8.02 16.78 5.34
C PHE A 269 7.80 18.18 5.95
N PRO A 270 8.30 18.50 7.16
CA PRO A 270 8.12 19.83 7.76
C PRO A 270 8.86 20.95 7.02
N ARG A 271 9.79 20.62 6.11
CA ARG A 271 10.56 21.60 5.32
C ARG A 271 9.89 21.89 3.97
N LEU A 272 8.94 21.06 3.54
CA LEU A 272 8.25 21.21 2.26
C LEU A 272 7.25 22.37 2.32
N PRO A 273 6.96 23.03 1.18
CA PRO A 273 5.98 24.10 1.15
C PRO A 273 4.59 23.55 1.52
N GLU A 274 3.90 24.25 2.43
CA GLU A 274 2.48 24.02 2.67
C GLU A 274 1.69 24.31 1.40
N ILE A 275 0.65 23.50 1.15
CA ILE A 275 -0.23 23.68 0.00
C ILE A 275 -1.65 23.82 0.53
N GLU A 276 -2.26 24.98 0.29
CA GLU A 276 -3.56 25.37 0.86
C GLU A 276 -3.61 25.22 2.40
N GLY A 277 -2.52 25.55 3.10
CA GLY A 277 -2.42 25.46 4.56
C GLY A 277 -2.43 24.02 5.09
N LYS A 278 -2.15 23.03 4.24
CA LYS A 278 -2.03 21.62 4.63
C LYS A 278 -0.59 21.14 4.49
N GLU A 279 -0.19 20.33 5.46
CA GLU A 279 1.13 19.73 5.56
C GLU A 279 1.25 18.45 4.73
N TRP A 280 2.49 18.14 4.37
CA TRP A 280 2.86 16.85 3.78
C TRP A 280 2.86 15.77 4.85
N GLY A 281 2.58 14.53 4.44
CA GLY A 281 2.53 13.41 5.38
C GLY A 281 3.01 12.10 4.77
N GLY A 282 3.39 11.16 5.64
CA GLY A 282 3.88 9.86 5.22
C GLY A 282 4.61 9.09 6.31
N ARG A 283 5.27 8.02 5.87
CA ARG A 283 6.19 7.16 6.62
C ARG A 283 7.64 7.50 6.28
N GLU A 284 8.57 6.77 6.88
CA GLU A 284 10.02 6.96 6.74
C GLU A 284 10.49 6.92 5.28
N ALA A 285 9.93 6.02 4.47
CA ALA A 285 10.36 5.83 3.07
C ALA A 285 9.37 6.39 2.04
N VAL A 286 8.14 6.74 2.41
CA VAL A 286 7.09 7.17 1.46
C VAL A 286 6.24 8.26 2.07
N GLY A 287 5.99 9.32 1.31
CA GLY A 287 5.01 10.34 1.66
C GLY A 287 4.45 11.03 0.43
N GLY A 288 3.58 11.99 0.65
CA GLY A 288 3.00 12.74 -0.45
C GLY A 288 2.38 14.05 -0.03
N SER A 289 1.99 14.81 -1.05
CA SER A 289 1.24 16.04 -0.88
C SER A 289 -0.12 15.77 -0.23
N PRO A 290 -0.74 16.78 0.40
CA PRO A 290 -2.06 16.63 1.01
C PRO A 290 -3.08 15.99 0.06
N ARG A 291 -3.92 15.10 0.59
CA ARG A 291 -4.94 14.41 -0.20
C ARG A 291 -5.94 15.40 -0.80
N GLY A 292 -6.26 15.20 -2.08
CA GLY A 292 -7.26 16.01 -2.79
C GLY A 292 -6.76 17.35 -3.30
N ILE A 293 -5.46 17.66 -3.13
CA ILE A 293 -4.85 18.90 -3.60
C ILE A 293 -3.99 18.62 -4.84
N VAL A 294 -4.14 19.47 -5.86
CA VAL A 294 -3.28 19.50 -7.04
C VAL A 294 -2.07 20.37 -6.72
N VAL A 295 -0.87 19.80 -6.81
CA VAL A 295 0.38 20.52 -6.57
C VAL A 295 0.73 21.34 -7.82
N PRO A 296 0.92 22.66 -7.69
CA PRO A 296 1.35 23.50 -8.81
C PRO A 296 2.75 23.09 -9.31
N ALA A 297 2.93 23.09 -10.63
CA ALA A 297 4.17 22.62 -11.26
C ALA A 297 5.40 23.46 -10.88
N GLU A 298 5.19 24.75 -10.60
CA GLU A 298 6.22 25.69 -10.13
C GLU A 298 6.82 25.32 -8.78
N LEU A 299 6.11 24.55 -7.94
CA LEU A 299 6.64 24.10 -6.64
C LEU A 299 7.59 22.91 -6.77
N LEU A 300 7.58 22.19 -7.90
CA LEU A 300 8.36 20.96 -8.08
C LEU A 300 9.88 21.22 -7.99
N GLY A 301 10.34 22.37 -8.49
CA GLY A 301 11.74 22.77 -8.36
C GLY A 301 12.14 22.99 -6.90
N SER A 302 11.31 23.70 -6.13
CA SER A 302 11.55 23.93 -4.70
C SER A 302 11.55 22.63 -3.90
N ILE A 303 10.62 21.70 -4.21
CA ILE A 303 10.56 20.37 -3.57
C ILE A 303 11.86 19.59 -3.84
N LEU A 304 12.34 19.58 -5.09
CA LEU A 304 13.60 18.93 -5.44
C LEU A 304 14.78 19.52 -4.67
N THR A 305 14.87 20.86 -4.61
CA THR A 305 15.93 21.55 -3.85
C THR A 305 15.90 21.20 -2.37
N ILE A 306 14.72 21.19 -1.74
CA ILE A 306 14.58 20.87 -0.31
C ILE A 306 15.04 19.43 -0.02
N LEU A 307 14.73 18.48 -0.90
CA LEU A 307 15.19 17.09 -0.76
C LEU A 307 16.71 16.99 -0.89
N GLU A 308 17.30 17.62 -1.90
CA GLU A 308 18.75 17.67 -2.10
C GLU A 308 19.46 18.32 -0.88
N ASP A 309 18.89 19.37 -0.33
CA ASP A 309 19.39 20.02 0.89
C ASP A 309 19.16 19.24 2.18
N SER A 310 18.36 18.18 2.13
CA SER A 310 18.09 17.30 3.27
C SER A 310 18.96 16.06 3.30
N LEU A 311 19.72 15.77 2.22
CA LEU A 311 20.62 14.63 2.18
C LEU A 311 21.77 14.80 3.19
N LEU A 312 22.02 13.77 3.99
CA LEU A 312 23.07 13.78 5.01
C LEU A 312 24.49 13.71 4.40
N THR A 313 24.66 13.00 3.30
CA THR A 313 25.96 12.83 2.65
C THR A 313 26.22 13.97 1.66
N LYS A 314 26.50 15.16 2.17
CA LYS A 314 27.08 16.27 1.37
C LYS A 314 28.61 16.17 1.24
N GLU A 315 29.24 15.14 1.82
CA GLU A 315 30.69 14.91 1.71
C GLU A 315 31.03 13.85 0.65
N GLY A 316 31.84 14.30 -0.32
CA GLY A 316 32.41 13.63 -1.49
C GLY A 316 32.46 12.11 -1.55
N VAL A 317 31.97 11.59 -2.67
CA VAL A 317 32.64 10.51 -3.41
C VAL A 317 33.44 11.16 -4.54
#